data_AF-A0A522WQK7-F1
#
_entry.id   AF-A0A522WQK7-F1
#
_cell.length_a   1.000
_cell.length_b   1.000
_cell.length_c   1.000
_cell.angle_alpha   90.00
_cell.angle_beta   90.00
_cell.angle_gamma   90.00
#
_symmetry.space_group_name_H-M   'P 1'
#
loop_
_entity.id
_entity.type
_entity.pdbx_description
1 polymer ?
#
loop_
_entity_poly.entity_id
_entity_poly.type
_entity_poly.pdbx_seq_one_letter_code
_entity_poly.pdbx_strand_id
1 'polypeptide(L)'
;MSIQPKSILDNLIAQLSAYLHNNEKPDDFTLRRFKIEAEKLKVVSRAESAMAKGIIAGLERNLQECKKQHDLSLILNDDPDNDHVFYQNYALSLNRLGQNKDAYHFIKMVIDSHPHVPIVICLCIDIAFYAGYPEKALKYYDDLIKLDISNIPSTVEKCIYEAKIMTSMRFEDEIISKFSLIVEEIYSKNNVSPMNSSLHKVDDELFQWIETTADVDTTVDMNFELAEKVSERDDLILSGFNVVFRAHQ
;
A
#
# COMPACT_ATOMS: atom_id res chain seq x y z
N MET A 1 19.61 8.52 -30.75
CA MET A 1 19.36 8.15 -29.34
C MET A 1 19.98 6.79 -29.11
N SER A 2 21.08 6.70 -28.35
CA SER A 2 21.63 5.40 -27.95
C SER A 2 20.73 4.82 -26.87
N ILE A 3 20.11 3.68 -27.14
CA ILE A 3 19.41 2.90 -26.12
C ILE A 3 20.51 2.40 -25.18
N GLN A 4 20.66 3.03 -24.01
CA GLN A 4 21.52 2.47 -22.98
C GLN A 4 20.96 1.07 -22.61
N PRO A 5 21.82 0.06 -22.43
CA PRO A 5 21.36 -1.24 -21.98
C PRO A 5 20.59 -1.07 -20.66
N LYS A 6 19.34 -1.52 -20.59
CA LYS A 6 18.60 -1.57 -19.32
C LYS A 6 19.43 -2.36 -18.32
N SER A 7 19.66 -1.79 -17.15
CA SER A 7 20.44 -2.45 -16.10
C SER A 7 19.71 -3.72 -15.65
N ILE A 8 20.44 -4.65 -15.01
CA ILE A 8 19.83 -5.85 -14.42
C ILE A 8 18.74 -5.44 -13.42
N LEU A 9 18.96 -4.34 -12.69
CA LEU A 9 17.98 -3.78 -11.76
C LEU A 9 16.72 -3.32 -12.49
N ASP A 10 16.83 -2.51 -13.55
CA ASP A 10 15.65 -1.96 -14.25
C ASP A 10 14.73 -3.07 -14.76
N ASN A 11 15.32 -4.15 -15.28
CA ASN A 11 14.57 -5.29 -15.76
C ASN A 11 13.92 -6.11 -14.63
N LEU A 12 14.61 -6.25 -13.50
CA LEU A 12 14.07 -6.95 -12.33
C LEU A 12 12.94 -6.14 -11.69
N ILE A 13 13.14 -4.85 -11.44
CA ILE A 13 12.14 -3.95 -10.86
C ILE A 13 10.92 -3.87 -11.78
N ALA A 14 11.07 -3.70 -13.09
CA ALA A 14 9.93 -3.67 -14.01
C ALA A 14 9.08 -4.95 -13.92
N GLN A 15 9.71 -6.12 -13.79
CA GLN A 15 9.01 -7.40 -13.62
C GLN A 15 8.32 -7.50 -12.26
N LEU A 16 9.01 -7.13 -11.18
CA LEU A 16 8.44 -7.13 -9.83
C LEU A 16 7.25 -6.16 -9.72
N SER A 17 7.37 -4.97 -10.29
CA SER A 17 6.31 -3.95 -10.30
C SER A 17 5.05 -4.41 -11.01
N ALA A 18 5.16 -5.25 -12.06
CA ALA A 18 3.99 -5.82 -12.73
C ALA A 18 3.17 -6.70 -11.76
N TYR A 19 3.83 -7.54 -10.96
CA TYR A 19 3.16 -8.35 -9.95
C TYR A 19 2.60 -7.52 -8.79
N LEU A 20 3.33 -6.48 -8.36
CA LEU A 20 2.83 -5.55 -7.34
C LEU A 20 1.53 -4.87 -7.80
N HIS A 21 1.49 -4.40 -9.05
CA HIS A 21 0.34 -3.67 -9.60
C HIS A 21 -0.89 -4.56 -9.80
N ASN A 22 -0.71 -5.79 -10.27
CA ASN A 22 -1.83 -6.71 -10.53
C ASN A 22 -2.35 -7.44 -9.27
N ASN A 23 -1.76 -7.14 -8.12
CA ASN A 23 -1.97 -7.87 -6.88
C ASN A 23 -1.70 -9.40 -6.95
N GLU A 24 -0.82 -9.83 -7.84
CA GLU A 24 -0.58 -11.25 -8.13
C GLU A 24 0.64 -11.79 -7.38
N LYS A 25 0.57 -13.05 -6.94
CA LYS A 25 1.74 -13.77 -6.44
C LYS A 25 2.41 -14.50 -7.63
N PRO A 26 3.71 -14.26 -7.89
CA PRO A 26 4.42 -15.07 -8.89
C PRO A 26 4.49 -16.53 -8.46
N ASP A 27 4.53 -17.45 -9.42
CA ASP A 27 4.75 -18.85 -9.15
C ASP A 27 6.15 -19.11 -8.53
N ASP A 28 6.34 -20.26 -7.90
CA ASP A 28 7.57 -20.60 -7.18
C ASP A 28 8.82 -20.58 -8.07
N PHE A 29 8.68 -20.94 -9.36
CA PHE A 29 9.81 -20.91 -10.30
C PHE A 29 10.20 -19.47 -10.61
N THR A 30 9.21 -18.61 -10.87
CA THR A 30 9.42 -17.17 -11.10
C THR A 30 10.02 -16.48 -9.87
N LEU A 31 9.51 -16.77 -8.66
CA LEU A 31 10.08 -16.25 -7.41
C LEU A 31 11.53 -16.70 -7.21
N ARG A 32 11.84 -17.97 -7.48
CA ARG A 32 13.22 -18.48 -7.39
C ARG A 32 14.16 -17.76 -8.35
N ARG A 33 13.69 -17.49 -9.58
CA ARG A 33 14.44 -16.70 -10.56
C ARG A 33 14.71 -15.29 -10.05
N PHE A 34 13.69 -14.60 -9.54
CA PHE A 34 13.86 -13.25 -8.98
C PHE A 34 14.84 -13.22 -7.82
N LYS A 35 14.82 -14.22 -6.92
CA LYS A 35 15.80 -14.33 -5.83
C LYS A 35 17.23 -14.48 -6.35
N ILE A 36 17.44 -15.25 -7.41
CA ILE A 36 18.76 -15.41 -8.04
C ILE A 36 19.22 -14.09 -8.67
N GLU A 37 18.33 -13.37 -9.37
CA GLU A 37 18.64 -12.07 -9.98
C GLU A 37 18.95 -11.01 -8.92
N ALA A 38 18.17 -10.96 -7.83
CA ALA A 38 18.42 -10.08 -6.69
C ALA A 38 19.78 -10.37 -6.03
N GLU A 39 20.21 -11.64 -5.94
CA GLU A 39 21.54 -11.97 -5.40
C GLU A 39 22.68 -11.50 -6.32
N LYS A 40 22.50 -11.56 -7.66
CA LYS A 40 23.50 -11.05 -8.61
C LYS A 40 23.74 -9.55 -8.44
N LEU A 41 22.71 -8.78 -8.07
CA LEU A 41 22.83 -7.33 -7.82
C LEU A 41 23.83 -7.00 -6.70
N LYS A 42 24.06 -7.91 -5.75
CA LYS A 42 24.97 -7.69 -4.61
C LYS A 42 26.41 -7.34 -5.02
N VAL A 43 26.82 -7.76 -6.21
CA VAL A 43 28.14 -7.45 -6.79
C VAL A 43 28.22 -5.99 -7.26
N VAL A 44 27.09 -5.43 -7.68
CA VAL A 44 26.98 -4.07 -8.23
C VAL A 44 26.56 -3.08 -7.14
N SER A 45 25.48 -3.38 -6.42
CA SER A 45 24.97 -2.59 -5.31
C SER A 45 24.32 -3.49 -4.26
N ARG A 46 24.85 -3.44 -3.03
CA ARG A 46 24.27 -4.19 -1.91
C ARG A 46 22.92 -3.61 -1.47
N ALA A 47 22.74 -2.30 -1.61
CA ALA A 47 21.47 -1.63 -1.32
C ALA A 47 20.37 -2.10 -2.27
N GLU A 48 20.63 -2.09 -3.58
CA GLU A 48 19.68 -2.54 -4.61
C GLU A 48 19.31 -4.02 -4.45
N SER A 49 20.30 -4.87 -4.12
CA SER A 49 20.06 -6.28 -3.82
C SER A 49 19.11 -6.45 -2.64
N ALA A 50 19.30 -5.67 -1.57
CA ALA A 50 18.42 -5.69 -0.40
C ALA A 50 17.02 -5.17 -0.73
N MET A 51 16.90 -4.06 -1.47
CA MET A 51 15.60 -3.52 -1.92
C MET A 51 14.82 -4.55 -2.74
N ALA A 52 15.47 -5.18 -3.73
CA ALA A 52 14.84 -6.22 -4.54
C ALA A 52 14.36 -7.41 -3.69
N LYS A 53 15.14 -7.82 -2.67
CA LYS A 53 14.73 -8.86 -1.71
C LYS A 53 13.55 -8.41 -0.85
N GLY A 54 13.49 -7.15 -0.45
CA GLY A 54 12.34 -6.56 0.25
C GLY A 54 11.07 -6.63 -0.57
N ILE A 55 11.14 -6.26 -1.86
CA ILE A 55 10.00 -6.38 -2.79
C ILE A 55 9.57 -7.85 -2.95
N ILE A 56 10.52 -8.77 -3.16
CA ILE A 56 10.22 -10.20 -3.28
C ILE A 56 9.55 -10.73 -2.01
N ALA A 57 10.05 -10.37 -0.82
CA ALA A 57 9.43 -10.76 0.45
C ALA A 57 8.01 -10.19 0.58
N GLY A 58 7.75 -8.98 0.07
CA GLY A 58 6.40 -8.41 -0.04
C GLY A 58 5.49 -9.23 -0.96
N LEU A 59 5.99 -9.71 -2.11
CA LEU A 59 5.25 -10.62 -2.99
C LEU A 59 4.96 -11.99 -2.33
N GLU A 60 5.86 -12.44 -1.45
CA GLU A 60 5.70 -13.66 -0.65
C GLU A 60 4.82 -13.48 0.60
N ARG A 61 4.31 -12.26 0.84
CA ARG A 61 3.53 -11.90 2.03
C ARG A 61 4.31 -12.09 3.35
N ASN A 62 5.64 -11.98 3.29
CA ASN A 62 6.50 -12.05 4.47
C ASN A 62 6.83 -10.64 4.96
N LEU A 63 5.99 -10.10 5.83
CA LEU A 63 6.12 -8.73 6.35
C LEU A 63 7.44 -8.51 7.09
N GLN A 64 7.86 -9.46 7.92
CA GLN A 64 9.08 -9.33 8.71
C GLN A 64 10.32 -9.23 7.82
N GLU A 65 10.46 -10.12 6.83
CA GLU A 65 11.60 -10.10 5.92
C GLU A 65 11.53 -8.89 4.95
N CYS A 66 10.32 -8.50 4.53
CA CYS A 66 10.09 -7.29 3.73
C CYS A 66 10.66 -6.05 4.42
N LYS A 67 10.24 -5.79 5.68
CA LYS A 67 10.73 -4.67 6.49
C LYS A 67 12.25 -4.74 6.68
N LYS A 68 12.76 -5.89 7.13
CA LYS A 68 14.19 -6.11 7.35
C LYS A 68 15.05 -5.81 6.12
N GLN A 69 14.64 -6.24 4.94
CA GLN A 69 15.42 -6.03 3.71
C GLN A 69 15.33 -4.60 3.19
N HIS A 70 14.17 -3.94 3.32
CA HIS A 70 14.06 -2.52 2.97
C HIS A 70 14.84 -1.63 3.94
N ASP A 71 14.77 -1.89 5.24
CA ASP A 71 15.59 -1.19 6.24
C ASP A 71 17.09 -1.37 5.95
N LEU A 72 17.51 -2.60 5.62
CA LEU A 72 18.88 -2.88 5.22
C LEU A 72 19.27 -2.14 3.93
N SER A 73 18.35 -2.00 2.97
CA SER A 73 18.61 -1.28 1.73
C SER A 73 18.88 0.21 1.98
N LEU A 74 18.11 0.83 2.88
CA LEU A 74 18.31 2.22 3.30
C LEU A 74 19.62 2.42 4.05
N ILE A 75 19.98 1.49 4.95
CA ILE A 75 21.27 1.55 5.68
C ILE A 75 22.47 1.42 4.73
N LEU A 76 22.33 0.63 3.67
CA LEU A 76 23.40 0.37 2.71
C LEU A 76 23.47 1.40 1.58
N ASN A 77 22.47 2.26 1.44
CA ASN A 77 22.46 3.28 0.42
C ASN A 77 23.50 4.35 0.75
N ASP A 78 24.48 4.54 -0.13
CA ASP A 78 25.54 5.54 -0.02
C ASP A 78 25.31 6.77 -0.91
N ASP A 79 24.19 6.78 -1.65
CA ASP A 79 23.75 7.89 -2.51
C ASP A 79 22.41 8.47 -2.03
N PRO A 80 22.43 9.53 -1.19
CA PRO A 80 21.23 10.17 -0.67
C PRO A 80 20.31 10.76 -1.76
N ASP A 81 20.85 11.12 -2.92
CA ASP A 81 20.04 11.66 -4.02
C ASP A 81 19.07 10.59 -4.58
N ASN A 82 19.40 9.30 -4.36
CA ASN A 82 18.61 8.16 -4.79
C ASN A 82 17.67 7.59 -3.71
N ASP A 83 17.62 8.17 -2.51
CA ASP A 83 16.80 7.68 -1.39
C ASP A 83 15.31 7.54 -1.77
N HIS A 84 14.82 8.43 -2.64
CA HIS A 84 13.45 8.44 -3.11
C HIS A 84 13.02 7.12 -3.77
N VAL A 85 13.92 6.44 -4.50
CA VAL A 85 13.64 5.14 -5.13
C VAL A 85 13.45 4.06 -4.06
N PHE A 86 14.28 4.06 -3.03
CA PHE A 86 14.20 3.09 -1.93
C PHE A 86 12.93 3.31 -1.10
N TYR A 87 12.64 4.56 -0.72
CA TYR A 87 11.40 4.89 0.00
C TYR A 87 10.15 4.56 -0.80
N GLN A 88 10.12 4.83 -2.11
CA GLN A 88 8.99 4.50 -2.96
C GLN A 88 8.74 2.99 -3.02
N ASN A 89 9.78 2.18 -3.22
CA ASN A 89 9.66 0.72 -3.27
C ASN A 89 9.28 0.11 -1.91
N TYR A 90 9.76 0.70 -0.82
CA TYR A 90 9.37 0.30 0.53
C TYR A 90 7.88 0.61 0.77
N ALA A 91 7.45 1.83 0.46
CA ALA A 91 6.04 2.24 0.59
C ALA A 91 5.10 1.32 -0.21
N LEU A 92 5.45 1.01 -1.46
CA LEU A 92 4.68 0.08 -2.31
C LEU A 92 4.58 -1.32 -1.70
N SER A 93 5.71 -1.82 -1.18
CA SER A 93 5.77 -3.16 -0.59
C SER A 93 4.94 -3.22 0.70
N LEU A 94 4.94 -2.15 1.50
CA LEU A 94 4.15 -2.03 2.73
C LEU A 94 2.65 -1.89 2.44
N ASN A 95 2.26 -1.04 1.49
CA ASN A 95 0.86 -0.87 1.05
C ASN A 95 0.27 -2.21 0.59
N ARG A 96 1.03 -2.99 -0.19
CA ARG A 96 0.64 -4.34 -0.60
C ARG A 96 0.37 -5.28 0.58
N LEU A 97 1.13 -5.15 1.65
CA LEU A 97 0.98 -5.94 2.87
C LEU A 97 -0.08 -5.36 3.82
N GLY A 98 -0.80 -4.33 3.38
CA GLY A 98 -1.77 -3.57 4.16
C GLY A 98 -1.14 -2.65 5.21
N GLN A 99 0.18 -2.52 5.30
CA GLN A 99 0.81 -1.65 6.29
C GLN A 99 0.74 -0.19 5.83
N ASN A 100 -0.47 0.35 5.68
CA ASN A 100 -0.72 1.58 4.92
C ASN A 100 -0.21 2.81 5.68
N LYS A 101 -0.23 2.78 7.01
CA LYS A 101 0.37 3.86 7.82
C LYS A 101 1.87 3.99 7.62
N ASP A 102 2.59 2.88 7.70
CA ASP A 102 4.03 2.85 7.45
C ASP A 102 4.32 3.20 5.98
N ALA A 103 3.52 2.69 5.05
CA ALA A 103 3.62 3.04 3.63
C ALA A 103 3.45 4.55 3.41
N TYR A 104 2.46 5.15 4.08
CA TYR A 104 2.18 6.58 3.99
C TYR A 104 3.33 7.43 4.52
N HIS A 105 4.00 6.98 5.59
CA HIS A 105 5.20 7.63 6.09
C HIS A 105 6.29 7.73 5.01
N PHE A 106 6.62 6.60 4.37
CA PHE A 106 7.68 6.57 3.35
C PHE A 106 7.30 7.30 2.06
N ILE A 107 6.08 7.13 1.54
CA ILE A 107 5.69 7.82 0.29
C ILE A 107 5.64 9.34 0.48
N LYS A 108 5.37 9.82 1.71
CA LYS A 108 5.42 11.24 2.02
C LYS A 108 6.83 11.82 1.83
N MET A 109 7.87 11.08 2.23
CA MET A 109 9.26 11.50 2.02
C MET A 109 9.60 11.61 0.51
N VAL A 110 9.01 10.75 -0.31
CA VAL A 110 9.17 10.78 -1.77
C VAL A 110 8.50 11.99 -2.38
N ILE A 111 7.23 12.27 -2.06
CA ILE A 111 6.51 13.40 -2.66
C ILE A 111 7.04 14.76 -2.17
N ASP A 112 7.54 14.84 -0.92
CA ASP A 112 8.15 16.07 -0.40
C ASP A 112 9.44 16.43 -1.16
N SER A 113 10.19 15.43 -1.67
CA SER A 113 11.39 15.64 -2.49
C SER A 113 11.11 15.74 -3.99
N HIS A 114 10.01 15.15 -4.49
CA HIS A 114 9.66 15.07 -5.91
C HIS A 114 8.18 15.45 -6.18
N PRO A 115 7.75 16.70 -5.89
CA PRO A 115 6.34 17.08 -5.72
C PRO A 115 5.47 17.11 -6.99
N HIS A 116 6.00 16.80 -8.17
CA HIS A 116 5.27 16.91 -9.45
C HIS A 116 5.46 15.70 -10.37
N VAL A 117 5.84 14.56 -9.80
CA VAL A 117 5.99 13.32 -10.57
C VAL A 117 4.63 12.59 -10.59
N PRO A 118 3.92 12.50 -11.73
CA PRO A 118 2.55 11.99 -11.77
C PRO A 118 2.39 10.59 -11.18
N ILE A 119 3.35 9.70 -11.43
CA ILE A 119 3.32 8.35 -10.87
C ILE A 119 3.42 8.36 -9.34
N VAL A 120 4.25 9.24 -8.76
CA VAL A 120 4.36 9.38 -7.30
C VAL A 120 3.06 9.92 -6.71
N ILE A 121 2.45 10.92 -7.35
CA ILE A 121 1.16 11.48 -6.91
C ILE A 121 0.07 10.41 -6.94
N CYS A 122 -0.01 9.59 -8.00
CA CYS A 122 -0.94 8.46 -8.06
C CYS A 122 -0.74 7.49 -6.88
N LEU A 123 0.51 7.18 -6.51
CA LEU A 123 0.82 6.34 -5.35
C LEU A 123 0.44 7.02 -4.03
N CYS A 124 0.65 8.33 -3.90
CA CYS A 124 0.23 9.09 -2.73
C CYS A 124 -1.29 9.05 -2.54
N ILE A 125 -2.08 9.14 -3.61
CA ILE A 125 -3.54 9.05 -3.55
C ILE A 125 -3.96 7.69 -2.97
N ASP A 126 -3.46 6.61 -3.56
CA ASP A 126 -3.79 5.23 -3.19
C ASP A 126 -3.41 4.95 -1.73
N ILE A 127 -2.16 5.23 -1.38
CA ILE A 127 -1.62 4.98 -0.04
C ILE A 127 -2.29 5.90 1.01
N ALA A 128 -2.54 7.17 0.70
CA ALA A 128 -3.22 8.08 1.63
C ALA A 128 -4.64 7.60 1.92
N PHE A 129 -5.37 7.16 0.89
CA PHE A 129 -6.72 6.65 1.05
C PHE A 129 -6.76 5.42 1.96
N TYR A 130 -5.96 4.38 1.68
CA TYR A 130 -5.93 3.17 2.51
C TYR A 130 -5.33 3.39 3.90
N ALA A 131 -4.46 4.39 4.06
CA ALA A 131 -4.00 4.85 5.35
C ALA A 131 -5.06 5.69 6.10
N GLY A 132 -6.28 5.82 5.59
CA GLY A 132 -7.38 6.50 6.24
C GLY A 132 -7.28 8.03 6.20
N TYR A 133 -6.74 8.59 5.12
CA TYR A 133 -6.64 10.04 4.88
C TYR A 133 -7.36 10.47 3.59
N PRO A 134 -8.70 10.30 3.50
CA PRO A 134 -9.47 10.66 2.30
C PRO A 134 -9.28 12.12 1.86
N GLU A 135 -9.21 13.09 2.79
CA GLU A 135 -9.02 14.49 2.42
C GLU A 135 -7.63 14.74 1.80
N LYS A 136 -6.60 14.09 2.31
CA LYS A 136 -5.26 14.16 1.71
C LYS A 136 -5.21 13.50 0.33
N ALA A 137 -5.91 12.37 0.15
CA ALA A 137 -6.03 11.73 -1.16
C ALA A 137 -6.67 12.69 -2.18
N LEU A 138 -7.73 13.42 -1.81
CA LEU A 138 -8.34 14.45 -2.64
C LEU A 138 -7.37 15.60 -2.95
N LYS A 139 -6.59 16.05 -1.97
CA LYS A 139 -5.58 17.09 -2.19
C LYS A 139 -4.51 16.67 -3.20
N TYR A 140 -3.99 15.44 -3.11
CA TYR A 140 -3.05 14.92 -4.11
C TYR A 140 -3.71 14.81 -5.49
N TYR A 141 -4.99 14.46 -5.56
CA TYR A 141 -5.72 14.45 -6.82
C TYR A 141 -5.87 15.84 -7.42
N ASP A 142 -6.11 16.87 -6.61
CA ASP A 142 -6.13 18.26 -7.09
C ASP A 142 -4.76 18.67 -7.68
N ASP A 143 -3.66 18.15 -7.16
CA ASP A 143 -2.32 18.36 -7.73
C ASP A 143 -2.12 17.54 -9.00
N LEU A 144 -2.65 16.32 -9.05
CA LEU A 144 -2.60 15.42 -10.22
C LEU A 144 -3.30 16.04 -11.44
N ILE A 145 -4.51 16.59 -11.27
CA ILE A 145 -5.29 17.18 -12.36
C ILE A 145 -4.64 18.44 -12.94
N LYS A 146 -3.83 19.18 -12.16
CA LYS A 146 -3.08 20.35 -12.63
C LYS A 146 -1.97 19.97 -13.62
N LEU A 147 -1.56 18.71 -13.63
CA LEU A 147 -0.52 18.19 -14.54
C LEU A 147 -1.07 17.76 -15.90
N ASP A 148 -2.38 17.88 -16.14
CA ASP A 148 -3.06 17.58 -17.42
C ASP A 148 -2.73 16.18 -17.98
N ILE A 149 -2.68 15.19 -17.09
CA ILE A 149 -2.43 13.80 -17.46
C ILE A 149 -3.70 13.12 -17.97
N SER A 150 -3.59 12.51 -19.15
CA SER A 150 -4.73 11.95 -19.88
C SER A 150 -5.14 10.54 -19.45
N ASN A 151 -4.33 9.85 -18.63
CA ASN A 151 -4.58 8.46 -18.25
C ASN A 151 -4.36 8.27 -16.75
N ILE A 152 -5.44 8.39 -15.99
CA ILE A 152 -5.45 8.15 -14.54
C ILE A 152 -5.76 6.66 -14.31
N PRO A 153 -4.96 5.93 -13.52
CA PRO A 153 -5.25 4.53 -13.23
C PRO A 153 -6.63 4.35 -12.59
N SER A 154 -7.37 3.31 -12.97
CA SER A 154 -8.72 3.04 -12.43
C SER A 154 -8.73 2.84 -10.91
N THR A 155 -7.62 2.36 -10.33
CA THR A 155 -7.43 2.26 -8.88
C THR A 155 -7.43 3.63 -8.21
N VAL A 156 -6.79 4.62 -8.82
CA VAL A 156 -6.78 6.02 -8.37
C VAL A 156 -8.19 6.60 -8.49
N GLU A 157 -8.87 6.40 -9.62
CA GLU A 157 -10.25 6.88 -9.80
C GLU A 157 -11.19 6.32 -8.73
N LYS A 158 -11.07 5.03 -8.41
CA LYS A 158 -11.82 4.38 -7.33
C LYS A 158 -11.53 5.04 -5.97
N CYS A 159 -10.26 5.20 -5.59
CA CYS A 159 -9.89 5.84 -4.32
C CYS A 159 -10.48 7.25 -4.19
N ILE A 160 -10.47 8.02 -5.29
CA ILE A 160 -11.01 9.39 -5.31
C ILE A 160 -12.53 9.41 -5.24
N TYR A 161 -13.22 8.48 -5.91
CA TYR A 161 -14.65 8.33 -5.77
C TYR A 161 -15.05 8.02 -4.33
N GLU A 162 -14.37 7.05 -3.71
CA GLU A 162 -14.64 6.63 -2.33
C GLU A 162 -14.28 7.75 -1.33
N ALA A 163 -13.15 8.45 -1.52
CA ALA A 163 -12.76 9.59 -0.70
C ALA A 163 -13.81 10.73 -0.77
N LYS A 164 -14.36 11.04 -1.95
CA LYS A 164 -15.43 12.03 -2.09
C LYS A 164 -16.69 11.66 -1.29
N ILE A 165 -17.05 10.38 -1.27
CA ILE A 165 -18.18 9.89 -0.46
C ILE A 165 -17.89 10.12 1.02
N MET A 166 -16.71 9.68 1.50
CA MET A 166 -16.32 9.81 2.90
C MET A 166 -16.32 11.27 3.37
N THR A 167 -15.70 12.16 2.60
CA THR A 167 -15.68 13.60 2.91
C THR A 167 -17.07 14.23 2.84
N SER A 168 -17.95 13.80 1.90
CA SER A 168 -19.33 14.30 1.83
C SER A 168 -20.17 13.93 3.06
N MET A 169 -19.83 12.80 3.70
CA MET A 169 -20.44 12.34 4.95
C MET A 169 -19.75 12.90 6.19
N ARG A 170 -18.75 13.80 6.00
CA ARG A 170 -18.00 14.50 7.05
C ARG A 170 -17.22 13.57 7.98
N PHE A 171 -16.73 12.45 7.44
CA PHE A 171 -15.76 11.64 8.18
C PHE A 171 -14.40 12.35 8.19
N GLU A 172 -13.93 12.68 9.38
CA GLU A 172 -12.64 13.34 9.57
C GLU A 172 -11.49 12.36 9.36
N ASP A 173 -10.44 12.82 8.67
CA ASP A 173 -9.20 12.07 8.44
C ASP A 173 -8.64 11.47 9.74
N GLU A 174 -8.70 12.18 10.87
CA GLU A 174 -8.18 11.69 12.16
C GLU A 174 -8.90 10.41 12.61
N ILE A 175 -10.23 10.39 12.52
CA ILE A 175 -11.07 9.27 12.97
C ILE A 175 -10.85 8.06 12.05
N ILE A 176 -10.91 8.28 10.74
CA ILE A 176 -10.71 7.22 9.74
C ILE A 176 -9.30 6.65 9.82
N SER A 177 -8.30 7.51 10.05
CA SER A 177 -6.90 7.14 10.29
C SER A 177 -6.72 6.21 11.49
N LYS A 178 -7.36 6.52 12.62
CA LYS A 178 -7.28 5.68 13.83
C LYS A 178 -8.04 4.37 13.63
N PHE A 179 -9.17 4.43 12.94
CA PHE A 179 -9.93 3.25 12.60
C PHE A 179 -9.17 2.31 11.65
N SER A 180 -8.49 2.86 10.63
CA SER A 180 -7.67 2.07 9.71
C SER A 180 -6.59 1.31 10.47
N LEU A 181 -5.92 1.92 11.45
CA LEU A 181 -4.95 1.25 12.31
C LEU A 181 -5.52 0.02 13.04
N ILE A 182 -6.75 0.11 13.55
CA ILE A 182 -7.42 -1.03 14.20
C ILE A 182 -7.61 -2.17 13.19
N VAL A 183 -8.09 -1.85 11.99
CA VAL A 183 -8.24 -2.83 10.91
C VAL A 183 -6.90 -3.46 10.55
N GLU A 184 -5.84 -2.64 10.44
CA GLU A 184 -4.47 -3.10 10.14
C GLU A 184 -3.93 -4.07 11.20
N GLU A 185 -4.13 -3.76 12.47
CA GLU A 185 -3.76 -4.63 13.59
C GLU A 185 -4.46 -5.99 13.53
N ILE A 186 -5.76 -6.01 13.22
CA ILE A 186 -6.57 -7.22 13.28
C ILE A 186 -6.11 -8.24 12.24
N TYR A 187 -6.01 -7.89 10.95
CA TYR A 187 -5.55 -8.89 9.98
C TYR A 187 -4.06 -9.23 10.18
N SER A 188 -3.23 -8.30 10.68
CA SER A 188 -1.82 -8.57 10.96
C SER A 188 -1.67 -9.62 12.06
N LYS A 189 -2.43 -9.47 13.15
CA LYS A 189 -2.49 -10.44 14.27
C LYS A 189 -2.95 -11.82 13.80
N ASN A 190 -3.89 -11.87 12.87
CA ASN A 190 -4.44 -13.10 12.32
C ASN A 190 -3.61 -13.68 11.17
N ASN A 191 -2.48 -13.05 10.80
CA ASN A 191 -1.64 -13.45 9.66
C ASN A 191 -2.44 -13.58 8.34
N VAL A 192 -3.40 -12.68 8.17
CA VAL A 192 -4.28 -12.55 7.01
C VAL A 192 -3.86 -11.31 6.24
N SER A 193 -4.01 -11.29 4.92
CA SER A 193 -3.79 -10.06 4.15
C SER A 193 -5.04 -9.63 3.40
N PRO A 194 -5.29 -8.31 3.32
CA PRO A 194 -6.38 -7.76 2.53
C PRO A 194 -6.17 -8.06 1.04
N MET A 195 -7.26 -8.33 0.34
CA MET A 195 -7.27 -8.59 -1.10
C MET A 195 -7.94 -7.46 -1.87
N ASN A 196 -9.09 -7.00 -1.35
CA ASN A 196 -9.88 -5.94 -1.96
C ASN A 196 -10.65 -5.20 -0.87
N SER A 197 -11.02 -3.96 -1.16
CA SER A 197 -11.97 -3.21 -0.33
C SER A 197 -13.03 -2.58 -1.24
N SER A 198 -14.26 -2.45 -0.76
CA SER A 198 -15.31 -1.75 -1.49
C SER A 198 -16.15 -0.93 -0.53
N LEU A 199 -16.56 0.25 -0.99
CA LEU A 199 -17.37 1.18 -0.24
C LEU A 199 -18.77 1.28 -0.85
N HIS A 200 -19.81 1.10 -0.03
CA HIS A 200 -21.20 1.21 -0.45
C HIS A 200 -21.94 2.15 0.48
N LYS A 201 -22.54 3.20 -0.10
CA LYS A 201 -23.47 4.06 0.62
C LYS A 201 -24.88 3.44 0.56
N VAL A 202 -25.49 3.25 1.73
CA VAL A 202 -26.87 2.78 1.88
C VAL A 202 -27.57 3.79 2.78
N ASP A 203 -28.51 4.54 2.21
CA ASP A 203 -29.15 5.68 2.88
C ASP A 203 -28.11 6.69 3.42
N ASP A 204 -28.11 6.94 4.73
CA ASP A 204 -27.15 7.82 5.43
C ASP A 204 -25.99 7.05 6.06
N GLU A 205 -25.83 5.76 5.73
CA GLU A 205 -24.77 4.90 6.22
C GLU A 205 -23.79 4.51 5.11
N LEU A 206 -22.56 4.23 5.53
CA LEU A 206 -21.45 3.87 4.68
C LEU A 206 -20.89 2.53 5.13
N PHE A 207 -20.88 1.57 4.22
CA PHE A 207 -20.40 0.21 4.46
C PHE A 207 -19.09 0.00 3.70
N GLN A 208 -18.01 -0.28 4.42
CA GLN A 208 -16.76 -0.75 3.87
C GLN A 208 -16.65 -2.27 4.04
N TRP A 209 -16.59 -2.98 2.93
CA TRP A 209 -16.28 -4.41 2.93
C TRP A 209 -14.80 -4.60 2.67
N ILE A 210 -14.14 -5.39 3.50
CA ILE A 210 -12.73 -5.73 3.35
C ILE A 210 -12.63 -7.23 3.10
N GLU A 211 -12.32 -7.58 1.86
CA GLU A 211 -12.07 -8.98 1.49
C GLU A 211 -10.66 -9.38 1.87
N THR A 212 -10.53 -10.58 2.42
CA THR A 212 -9.26 -11.08 2.93
C THR A 212 -9.03 -12.53 2.54
N THR A 213 -7.80 -13.01 2.72
CA THR A 213 -7.44 -14.43 2.53
C THR A 213 -7.87 -15.34 3.68
N ALA A 214 -8.59 -14.83 4.68
CA ALA A 214 -9.08 -15.62 5.81
C ALA A 214 -10.14 -16.63 5.37
N ASP A 215 -10.20 -17.76 6.07
CA ASP A 215 -11.37 -18.64 6.02
C ASP A 215 -12.56 -18.01 6.78
N VAL A 216 -13.71 -18.68 6.72
CA VAL A 216 -14.96 -18.18 7.31
C VAL A 216 -14.83 -18.03 8.83
N ASP A 217 -14.23 -19.00 9.51
CA ASP A 217 -14.11 -19.00 10.97
C ASP A 217 -13.20 -17.84 11.42
N THR A 218 -12.04 -17.69 10.80
CA THR A 218 -11.12 -16.57 11.06
C THR A 218 -11.76 -15.22 10.73
N THR A 219 -12.57 -15.14 9.67
CA THR A 219 -13.31 -13.92 9.32
C THR A 219 -14.33 -13.53 10.39
N VAL A 220 -15.03 -14.52 10.97
CA VAL A 220 -15.98 -14.30 12.06
C VAL A 220 -15.24 -13.76 13.28
N ASP A 221 -14.13 -14.40 13.67
CA ASP A 221 -13.30 -13.96 14.80
C ASP A 221 -12.76 -12.54 14.61
N MET A 222 -12.29 -12.20 13.40
CA MET A 222 -11.81 -10.85 13.08
C MET A 222 -12.92 -9.78 13.20
N ASN A 223 -14.16 -10.11 12.80
CA ASN A 223 -15.29 -9.18 12.94
C ASN A 223 -15.71 -8.97 14.40
N PHE A 224 -15.65 -10.02 15.23
CA PHE A 224 -15.88 -9.88 16.67
C PHE A 224 -14.78 -9.02 17.32
N GLU A 225 -13.52 -9.27 16.99
CA GLU A 225 -12.40 -8.46 17.50
C GLU A 225 -12.50 -6.99 17.05
N LEU A 226 -12.95 -6.74 15.81
CA LEU A 226 -13.19 -5.38 15.33
C LEU A 226 -14.27 -4.68 16.16
N ALA A 227 -15.40 -5.35 16.39
CA ALA A 227 -16.49 -4.80 17.18
C ALA A 227 -16.04 -4.50 18.62
N GLU A 228 -15.28 -5.40 19.24
CA GLU A 228 -14.71 -5.23 20.58
C GLU A 228 -13.78 -4.01 20.63
N LYS A 229 -12.74 -3.99 19.79
CA LYS A 229 -11.76 -2.89 19.75
C LYS A 229 -12.39 -1.53 19.47
N VAL A 230 -13.41 -1.46 18.63
CA VAL A 230 -14.11 -0.20 18.35
C VAL A 230 -14.98 0.22 19.54
N SER A 231 -15.66 -0.72 20.19
CA SER A 231 -16.51 -0.44 21.36
C SER A 231 -15.74 0.09 22.57
N GLU A 232 -14.44 -0.21 22.67
CA GLU A 232 -13.54 0.26 23.73
C GLU A 232 -12.98 1.68 23.49
N ARG A 233 -13.30 2.31 22.35
CA ARG A 233 -12.68 3.56 21.89
C ARG A 233 -13.69 4.70 21.85
N ASP A 234 -13.78 5.45 22.95
CA ASP A 234 -14.63 6.65 23.04
C ASP A 234 -14.20 7.77 22.07
N ASP A 235 -12.95 7.73 21.57
CA ASP A 235 -12.42 8.69 20.61
C ASP A 235 -12.75 8.35 19.14
N LEU A 236 -13.46 7.25 18.88
CA LEU A 236 -13.88 6.82 17.55
C LEU A 236 -15.39 6.99 17.35
N ILE A 237 -15.81 8.17 16.90
CA ILE A 237 -17.19 8.43 16.54
C ILE A 237 -17.40 8.02 15.08
N LEU A 238 -17.79 6.77 14.86
CA LEU A 238 -18.04 6.19 13.53
C LEU A 238 -19.52 6.24 13.13
N SER A 239 -20.28 7.22 13.61
CA SER A 239 -21.73 7.28 13.36
C SER A 239 -22.02 7.22 11.84
N GLY A 240 -22.65 6.13 11.40
CA GLY A 240 -22.94 5.88 9.99
C GLY A 240 -21.77 5.32 9.17
N PHE A 241 -20.66 4.88 9.79
CA PHE A 241 -19.58 4.14 9.13
C PHE A 241 -19.45 2.74 9.71
N ASN A 242 -19.70 1.75 8.86
CA ASN A 242 -19.68 0.34 9.18
C ASN A 242 -18.58 -0.34 8.38
N VAL A 243 -17.76 -1.16 9.03
CA VAL A 243 -16.71 -1.92 8.35
C VAL A 243 -16.82 -3.39 8.73
N VAL A 244 -16.68 -4.26 7.73
CA VAL A 244 -16.84 -5.70 7.92
C VAL A 244 -15.81 -6.45 7.08
N PHE A 245 -15.15 -7.43 7.70
CA PHE A 245 -14.29 -8.38 7.01
C PHE A 245 -15.12 -9.46 6.32
N ARG A 246 -14.68 -9.88 5.13
CA ARG A 246 -15.26 -10.99 4.37
C ARG A 246 -14.17 -11.95 3.91
N ALA A 247 -14.48 -13.25 3.95
CA ALA A 247 -13.66 -14.27 3.31
C ALA A 247 -13.79 -14.11 1.79
N HIS A 248 -12.65 -14.12 1.08
CA HIS A 248 -12.65 -14.17 -0.38
C HIS A 248 -13.07 -15.58 -0.82
N GLN A 249 -14.17 -15.68 -1.58
CA GLN A 249 -14.74 -16.95 -2.08
C GLN A 249 -14.27 -17.28 -3.49
#